data_AF-A0A1C7WAJ7-F1
#
_entry.id   AF-A0A1C7WAJ7-F1
#
_cell.length_a   1.000
_cell.length_b   1.000
_cell.length_c   1.000
_cell.angle_alpha   90.00
_cell.angle_beta   90.00
_cell.angle_gamma   90.00
#
_symmetry.space_group_name_H-M   'P 1'
#
loop_
_entity.id
_entity.type
_entity.pdbx_description
1 polymer ?
#
loop_
_entity_poly.entity_id
_entity_poly.type
_entity_poly.pdbx_seq_one_letter_code
_entity_poly.pdbx_strand_id
1 'polypeptide(L)' 'MASRKAHLLEEAYAAMKSLELAVKHDMATDEEKVQLDAWERYSVLLSRVDVAKAGKVKWPAMPTGKV' A
#
# COMPACT_ATOMS: atom_id res chain seq x y z
N MET A 1 15.58 13.37 -6.26
CA MET A 1 15.17 12.00 -6.64
C MET A 1 14.40 11.40 -5.49
N ALA A 2 13.06 11.40 -5.56
CA ALA A 2 12.23 10.68 -4.59
C ALA A 2 12.66 9.21 -4.61
N SER A 3 13.02 8.64 -3.45
CA SER A 3 13.45 7.26 -3.36
C SER A 3 12.31 6.34 -3.82
N ARG A 4 12.59 5.23 -4.51
CA ARG A 4 11.57 4.27 -4.99
C ARG A 4 10.53 3.91 -3.92
N LYS A 5 10.97 3.83 -2.66
CA LYS A 5 10.12 3.64 -1.48
C LYS A 5 9.07 4.75 -1.31
N ALA A 6 9.43 6.00 -1.51
CA ALA A 6 8.50 7.13 -1.43
C ALA A 6 7.42 7.05 -2.51
N HIS A 7 7.79 6.73 -3.74
CA HIS A 7 6.82 6.56 -4.83
C HIS A 7 5.85 5.41 -4.56
N LEU A 8 6.35 4.26 -4.12
CA LEU A 8 5.51 3.11 -3.77
C LEU A 8 4.60 3.38 -2.55
N LEU A 9 5.02 4.24 -1.61
CA LEU A 9 4.16 4.68 -0.50
C LEU A 9 3.07 5.65 -0.99
N GLU A 10 3.41 6.56 -1.90
CA GLU A 10 2.44 7.46 -2.52
C GLU A 10 1.35 6.69 -3.27
N GLU A 11 1.72 5.69 -4.07
CA GLU A 11 0.76 4.80 -4.75
C GLU A 11 -0.13 4.04 -3.75
N ALA A 12 0.46 3.50 -2.68
CA ALA A 12 -0.30 2.80 -1.65
C ALA A 12 -1.32 3.72 -0.97
N TYR A 13 -0.90 4.93 -0.58
CA TYR A 13 -1.80 5.89 0.07
C TYR A 13 -2.88 6.42 -0.88
N ALA A 14 -2.57 6.56 -2.18
CA ALA A 14 -3.58 6.92 -3.18
C ALA A 14 -4.66 5.85 -3.30
N ALA A 15 -4.28 4.56 -3.33
CA ALA A 15 -5.22 3.45 -3.37
C ALA A 15 -6.02 3.30 -2.05
N MET A 16 -5.37 3.48 -0.91
CA MET A 16 -6.03 3.43 0.40
C MET A 16 -7.08 4.52 0.55
N LYS A 17 -6.82 5.74 0.05
CA LYS A 17 -7.72 6.89 0.23
C LYS A 17 -9.15 6.62 -0.23
N SER A 18 -9.36 5.97 -1.37
CA SER A 18 -10.71 5.64 -1.85
C SER A 18 -11.38 4.57 -0.98
N LEU A 19 -10.61 3.55 -0.57
CA LEU A 19 -11.11 2.44 0.26
C LEU A 19 -11.45 2.91 1.69
N GLU A 20 -10.59 3.74 2.29
CA GLU A 20 -10.83 4.38 3.58
C GLU A 20 -12.08 5.25 3.57
N LEU A 21 -12.33 5.98 2.47
CA LEU A 21 -13.57 6.74 2.30
C LEU A 21 -14.79 5.82 2.22
N ALA A 22 -14.71 4.72 1.46
CA ALA A 22 -15.80 3.73 1.39
C ALA A 22 -16.09 3.14 2.78
N VAL A 23 -15.06 2.79 3.55
CA VAL A 23 -15.21 2.29 4.93
C VAL A 23 -15.81 3.35 5.84
N LYS A 24 -15.31 4.59 5.77
CA LYS A 24 -15.79 5.72 6.58
C LYS A 24 -17.27 6.05 6.36
N HIS A 25 -17.77 5.81 5.16
CA HIS A 25 -19.16 6.06 4.78
C HIS A 25 -20.07 4.82 4.86
N ASP A 26 -19.57 3.71 5.43
CA ASP A 26 -20.29 2.42 5.47
C ASP A 26 -20.70 1.90 4.09
N MET A 27 -19.95 2.29 3.05
CA MET A 27 -20.17 1.92 1.65
C MET A 27 -19.23 0.81 1.17
N ALA A 28 -18.22 0.46 1.97
CA ALA A 28 -17.22 -0.53 1.58
C ALA A 28 -17.81 -1.95 1.48
N THR A 29 -17.57 -2.60 0.34
CA THR A 29 -17.80 -4.04 0.21
C THR A 29 -16.79 -4.83 1.04
N ASP A 30 -17.05 -6.12 1.25
CA ASP A 30 -16.12 -6.97 1.99
C ASP A 30 -14.80 -7.15 1.21
N GLU A 31 -14.84 -7.14 -0.12
CA GLU A 31 -13.65 -7.12 -0.98
C GLU A 31 -12.84 -5.83 -0.80
N GLU A 32 -13.48 -4.67 -0.73
CA GLU A 32 -12.81 -3.38 -0.50
C GLU A 32 -12.14 -3.34 0.88
N LYS A 33 -12.76 -3.92 1.91
CA LYS A 33 -12.15 -4.05 3.25
C LYS A 33 -10.93 -4.97 3.23
N VAL A 34 -11.00 -6.10 2.52
CA VAL A 34 -9.86 -7.01 2.34
C VAL A 34 -8.73 -6.31 1.56
N GLN A 35 -9.09 -5.52 0.55
CA GLN A 35 -8.12 -4.75 -0.23
C GLN A 35 -7.46 -3.66 0.62
N LEU A 36 -8.21 -2.99 1.50
CA LEU A 36 -7.68 -1.99 2.42
C LEU A 36 -6.66 -2.61 3.39
N ASP A 37 -7.00 -3.73 4.04
CA ASP A 37 -6.07 -4.45 4.92
C ASP A 37 -4.78 -4.88 4.18
N ALA A 38 -4.90 -5.32 2.92
CA ALA A 38 -3.75 -5.68 2.11
C ALA A 38 -2.83 -4.47 1.82
N TRP A 39 -3.40 -3.31 1.50
CA TRP A 39 -2.64 -2.06 1.29
C TRP A 39 -2.00 -1.53 2.57
N GLU A 40 -2.71 -1.56 3.69
CA GLU A 40 -2.17 -1.18 5.00
C GLU A 40 -0.94 -2.04 5.34
N ARG A 41 -1.05 -3.36 5.22
CA ARG A 41 0.07 -4.29 5.45
C ARG A 41 1.23 -4.05 4.49
N TYR A 42 0.94 -3.82 3.22
CA TYR A 42 1.95 -3.49 2.22
C TYR A 42 2.72 -2.20 2.60
N SER A 43 2.01 -1.13 2.98
CA SER A 43 2.63 0.14 3.37
C SER A 43 3.55 -0.03 4.59
N VAL A 44 3.15 -0.86 5.56
CA VAL A 44 3.96 -1.20 6.74
C VAL A 44 5.21 -1.97 6.32
N LEU A 45 5.08 -3.01 5.47
CA LEU A 45 6.23 -3.76 4.97
C LEU A 45 7.19 -2.86 4.19
N LEU A 46 6.65 -1.98 3.34
CA LEU A 46 7.40 -1.06 2.51
C LEU A 46 8.15 -0.02 3.37
N SER A 47 7.51 0.50 4.42
CA SER A 47 8.15 1.41 5.40
C SER A 47 9.35 0.78 6.10
N ARG A 48 9.36 -0.56 6.23
CA ARG A 48 10.44 -1.33 6.85
C ARG A 48 11.55 -1.73 5.87
N VAL A 49 11.38 -1.46 4.57
CA VAL A 49 12.43 -1.72 3.57
C VAL A 49 13.62 -0.82 3.88
N ASP A 50 14.75 -1.47 4.19
CA ASP A 50 16.06 -0.86 4.34
C ASP A 50 16.71 -0.71 2.96
N VAL A 51 16.68 0.53 2.46
CA VAL A 51 17.24 0.92 1.17
C VAL A 51 18.74 1.24 1.23
N ALA A 52 19.33 1.27 2.43
CA ALA A 52 20.76 1.53 2.64
C ALA A 52 21.62 0.26 2.52
N LYS A 53 21.01 -0.94 2.60
CA LYS A 53 21.70 -2.20 2.31
C LYS A 53 22.06 -2.28 0.83
N ALA A 54 23.37 -2.16 0.55
CA ALA A 54 23.93 -2.41 -0.78
C ALA A 54 23.64 -3.85 -1.22
N GLY A 55 22.78 -4.02 -2.22
CA GLY A 55 22.37 -5.33 -2.76
C GLY A 55 21.00 -5.31 -3.46
N LYS A 56 20.45 -6.50 -3.75
CA LYS A 56 19.08 -6.66 -4.27
C LYS A 56 18.07 -6.39 -3.15
N VAL A 57 17.58 -5.16 -3.06
CA VAL A 57 16.47 -4.79 -2.17
C VAL A 57 15.25 -5.65 -2.52
N LYS A 58 14.75 -6.42 -1.54
CA LYS A 58 13.51 -7.20 -1.69
C LYS A 58 12.32 -6.27 -1.43
N TRP A 59 11.64 -5.90 -2.50
CA TRP A 59 10.43 -5.10 -2.41
C TRP A 59 9.23 -6.02 -2.11
N PRO A 60 8.31 -5.61 -1.22
CA PRO A 60 7.07 -6.35 -1.01
C PRO A 60 6.26 -6.40 -2.31
N ALA A 61 5.46 -7.45 -2.48
CA ALA A 61 4.54 -7.54 -3.62
C ALA A 61 3.39 -6.56 -3.43
N MET A 62 3.07 -5.79 -4.47
CA MET A 62 1.94 -4.88 -4.44
C MET A 62 0.62 -5.67 -4.36
N PRO A 63 -0.33 -5.24 -3.52
CA PRO A 63 -1.67 -5.80 -3.54
C PRO A 63 -2.30 -5.57 -4.92
N THR A 64 -2.74 -6.64 -5.57
CA THR A 64 -3.55 -6.54 -6.78
C THR A 64 -5.01 -6.62 -6.38
N GLY A 65 -5.69 -5.48 -6.35
CA GLY A 65 -7.15 -5.43 -6.36
C GLY A 65 -7.55 -4.56 -7.54
N LYS A 66 -8.40 -5.10 -8.42
CA LYS A 66 -9.06 -4.27 -9.43
C LYS A 66 -9.93 -3.27 -8.67
N VAL A 67 -9.45 -2.04 -8.52
CA VAL A 67 -10.34 -0.88 -8.41
C VAL A 67 -11.04 -0.68 -9.75
#